data_AF-X1B9R9-F1
#
_entry.id   AF-X1B9R9-F1
#
_cell.length_a   1.000
_cell.length_b   1.000
_cell.length_c   1.000
_cell.angle_alpha   90.00
_cell.angle_beta   90.00
_cell.angle_gamma   90.00
#
_symmetry.space_group_name_H-M   'P 1'
#
loop_
_entity.id
_entity.type
_entity.pdbx_description
1 polymer ?
#
loop_
_entity_poly.entity_id
_entity_poly.type
_entity_poly.pdbx_seq_one_letter_code
_entity_poly.pdbx_strand_id
1 'polypeptide(L)'
;MELEKNRQDSSTDLAEHVQSISNITSDASNLERLNRWESALRMFKEKPVLGWGPGTYMFLYAPFQQSTEKTIISTNFGDLGNAHSEYIGPLAESGVLGTISFLLIVLATIFTGIRAWHKLKGTWTGSLALGAFIGLTT
;
A
#
# COMPACT_ATOMS: atom_id res chain seq x y z
N MET A 1 6.96 -17.11 -35.08
CA MET A 1 6.81 -16.74 -33.66
C MET A 1 7.77 -15.59 -33.43
N GLU A 2 7.31 -14.37 -33.67
CA GLU A 2 8.13 -13.16 -33.50
C GLU A 2 8.00 -12.68 -32.06
N LEU A 3 9.13 -12.50 -31.39
CA LEU A 3 9.21 -11.95 -30.05
C LEU A 3 9.05 -10.43 -30.15
N GLU A 4 7.99 -9.88 -29.57
CA GLU A 4 7.84 -8.43 -29.37
C GLU A 4 9.03 -7.91 -28.54
N LYS A 5 9.85 -7.05 -29.16
CA LYS A 5 10.88 -6.29 -28.47
C LYS A 5 10.20 -5.23 -27.60
N ASN A 6 10.21 -5.43 -26.29
CA ASN A 6 9.93 -4.37 -25.33
C ASN A 6 11.05 -3.32 -25.44
N ARG A 7 10.75 -2.19 -26.09
CA ARG A 7 11.59 -0.99 -26.08
C ARG A 7 11.13 -0.10 -24.94
N GLN A 8 11.58 -0.41 -23.74
CA GLN A 8 11.51 0.53 -22.63
C GLN A 8 12.67 1.52 -22.78
N ASP A 9 12.45 2.57 -23.58
CA ASP A 9 13.37 3.70 -23.72
C ASP A 9 13.38 4.51 -22.41
N SER A 10 14.17 4.05 -21.44
CA SER A 10 14.27 4.61 -20.08
C SER A 10 15.10 5.90 -19.95
N SER A 11 15.47 6.55 -21.05
CA SER A 11 16.52 7.59 -21.03
C SER A 11 16.06 9.04 -21.27
N THR A 12 14.76 9.35 -21.23
CA THR A 12 14.28 10.74 -21.45
C THR A 12 13.16 11.20 -20.51
N ASP A 13 12.90 10.47 -19.43
CA ASP A 13 11.61 10.50 -18.71
C ASP A 13 11.73 11.11 -17.30
N LEU A 14 12.83 11.79 -16.93
CA LEU A 14 12.88 12.46 -15.61
C LEU A 14 11.92 13.66 -15.55
N ALA A 15 11.82 14.42 -16.65
CA ALA A 15 10.89 15.55 -16.74
C ALA A 15 9.42 15.09 -16.80
N GLU A 16 9.14 13.99 -17.49
CA GLU A 16 7.82 13.35 -17.56
C GLU A 16 7.43 12.68 -16.22
N HIS A 17 8.38 12.05 -15.51
CA HIS A 17 8.16 11.59 -14.13
C HIS A 17 7.91 12.76 -13.16
N VAL A 18 8.66 13.85 -13.25
CA VAL A 18 8.42 15.04 -12.41
C VAL A 18 7.11 15.73 -12.79
N GLN A 19 6.72 15.76 -14.06
CA GLN A 19 5.43 16.28 -14.51
C GLN A 19 4.25 15.39 -14.07
N SER A 20 4.37 14.07 -14.14
CA SER A 20 3.31 13.17 -13.67
C SER A 20 3.13 13.20 -12.16
N ILE A 21 4.20 13.44 -11.39
CA ILE A 21 4.14 13.66 -9.94
C ILE A 21 3.63 15.07 -9.59
N SER A 22 3.92 16.09 -10.40
CA SER A 22 3.51 17.48 -10.13
C SER A 22 2.13 17.86 -10.67
N ASN A 23 1.60 17.12 -11.65
CA ASN A 23 0.26 17.32 -12.19
C ASN A 23 -0.79 16.51 -11.40
N ILE A 24 -0.91 16.81 -10.10
CA ILE A 24 -1.80 16.11 -9.16
C ILE A 24 -3.29 16.41 -9.46
N THR A 25 -3.58 17.50 -10.17
CA THR A 25 -4.95 18.04 -10.30
C THR A 25 -5.61 17.86 -11.68
N SER A 26 -4.85 17.59 -12.74
CA SER A 26 -5.42 17.50 -14.11
C SER A 26 -5.64 16.07 -14.60
N ASP A 27 -5.09 15.07 -13.92
CA ASP A 27 -5.25 13.66 -14.29
C ASP A 27 -6.34 13.00 -13.43
N ALA A 28 -7.35 12.45 -14.10
CA ALA A 28 -8.44 11.70 -13.48
C ALA A 28 -7.92 10.55 -12.59
N SER A 29 -6.74 10.01 -12.89
CA SER A 29 -6.08 8.96 -12.12
C SER A 29 -5.70 9.39 -10.69
N ASN A 30 -5.16 10.60 -10.53
CA ASN A 30 -4.74 11.14 -9.24
C ASN A 30 -5.93 11.54 -8.38
N LEU A 31 -6.94 12.17 -8.99
CA LEU A 31 -8.20 12.50 -8.29
C LEU A 31 -8.93 11.25 -7.80
N GLU A 32 -8.89 10.16 -8.56
CA GLU A 32 -9.49 8.89 -8.15
C GLU A 32 -8.75 8.27 -6.94
N ARG A 33 -7.43 8.42 -6.84
CA ARG A 33 -6.69 7.99 -5.64
C ARG A 33 -7.15 8.76 -4.40
N LEU A 34 -7.33 10.08 -4.51
CA LEU A 34 -7.83 10.91 -3.41
C LEU A 34 -9.25 10.51 -2.99
N ASN A 35 -10.15 10.30 -3.96
CA ASN A 35 -11.50 9.79 -3.70
C ASN A 35 -11.49 8.44 -2.96
N ARG A 36 -10.61 7.53 -3.37
CA ARG A 36 -10.43 6.22 -2.71
C ARG A 36 -9.87 6.36 -1.29
N TRP A 37 -8.90 7.25 -1.07
CA TRP A 37 -8.36 7.50 0.27
C TRP A 37 -9.41 8.09 1.20
N GLU A 38 -10.19 9.08 0.73
CA GLU A 38 -11.29 9.65 1.51
C GLU A 38 -12.38 8.62 1.82
N SER A 39 -12.72 7.77 0.85
CA SER A 39 -13.67 6.66 1.05
C SER A 39 -13.17 5.68 2.12
N ALA A 40 -11.89 5.29 2.06
CA ALA A 40 -11.27 4.43 3.06
C ALA A 40 -11.24 5.08 4.46
N LEU A 41 -10.95 6.37 4.56
CA LEU A 41 -11.00 7.10 5.83
C LEU A 41 -12.41 7.16 6.41
N ARG A 42 -13.45 7.28 5.56
CA ARG A 42 -14.85 7.22 6.02
C ARG A 42 -15.24 5.81 6.46
N MET A 43 -14.83 4.77 5.72
CA MET A 43 -14.99 3.38 6.15
C MET A 43 -14.35 3.14 7.52
N PHE A 44 -13.13 3.63 7.73
CA PHE A 44 -12.45 3.54 9.01
C PHE A 44 -13.24 4.25 10.13
N LYS A 45 -13.75 5.46 9.88
CA LYS A 45 -14.57 6.20 10.86
C LYS A 45 -15.82 5.44 11.29
N GLU A 46 -16.42 4.65 10.40
CA GLU A 46 -17.59 3.82 10.71
C GLU A 46 -17.25 2.61 11.61
N LYS A 47 -16.10 1.96 11.38
CA LYS A 47 -15.65 0.77 12.12
C LYS A 47 -14.18 0.90 12.58
N PRO A 48 -13.85 1.81 13.50
CA PRO A 48 -12.46 2.17 13.76
C PRO A 48 -11.66 1.09 14.49
N VAL A 49 -12.31 0.16 15.18
CA VAL A 49 -11.64 -0.83 16.04
C VAL A 49 -11.20 -2.06 15.23
N LEU A 50 -12.16 -2.72 14.57
CA LEU A 50 -11.95 -3.97 13.84
C LEU A 50 -11.98 -3.80 12.31
N GLY A 51 -12.38 -2.64 11.81
CA GLY A 51 -12.56 -2.40 10.38
C GLY A 51 -13.71 -3.21 9.77
N TRP A 52 -13.65 -3.36 8.45
CA TRP A 52 -14.66 -4.04 7.62
C TRP A 52 -14.31 -5.48 7.25
N GLY A 53 -13.11 -5.94 7.58
CA GLY A 53 -12.53 -7.22 7.20
C GLY A 53 -11.40 -7.06 6.17
N PRO A 54 -10.29 -7.82 6.28
CA PRO A 54 -9.20 -7.79 5.29
C PRO A 54 -9.69 -8.13 3.87
N GLY A 55 -9.21 -7.37 2.87
CA GLY A 55 -9.57 -7.54 1.47
C GLY A 55 -10.99 -7.12 1.09
N THR A 56 -11.73 -6.48 2.00
CA THR A 56 -13.14 -6.10 1.75
C THR A 56 -13.32 -4.73 1.14
N TYR A 57 -12.29 -3.87 1.15
CA TYR A 57 -12.37 -2.49 0.69
C TYR A 57 -13.03 -2.39 -0.70
N MET A 58 -12.52 -3.17 -1.64
CA MET A 58 -12.94 -3.19 -3.04
C MET A 58 -14.45 -3.47 -3.23
N PHE A 59 -15.10 -4.17 -2.30
CA PHE A 59 -16.51 -4.52 -2.36
C PHE A 59 -17.41 -3.55 -1.59
N LEU A 60 -16.85 -2.87 -0.58
CA LEU A 60 -17.63 -2.13 0.41
C LEU A 60 -17.42 -0.62 0.37
N TYR A 61 -16.47 -0.10 -0.41
CA TYR A 61 -16.14 1.33 -0.42
C TYR A 61 -17.13 2.20 -1.21
N ALA A 62 -17.90 1.64 -2.15
CA ALA A 62 -18.77 2.39 -3.04
C ALA A 62 -19.78 3.32 -2.33
N PRO A 63 -20.44 2.93 -1.22
CA PRO A 63 -21.32 3.80 -0.44
C PRO A 63 -20.60 4.98 0.23
N PHE A 64 -19.27 4.90 0.39
CA PHE A 64 -18.46 5.93 1.05
C PHE A 64 -17.89 6.99 0.08
N GLN A 65 -18.09 6.80 -1.23
CA GLN A 65 -17.72 7.78 -2.25
C GLN A 65 -18.75 8.92 -2.31
N GLN A 66 -18.29 10.18 -2.22
CA GLN A 66 -19.17 11.33 -2.45
C GLN A 66 -19.26 11.67 -3.93
N SER A 67 -20.43 12.12 -4.39
CA SER A 67 -20.65 12.50 -5.79
C SER A 67 -19.72 13.62 -6.27
N THR A 68 -19.32 14.52 -5.37
CA THR A 68 -18.39 15.63 -5.64
C THR A 68 -16.93 15.18 -5.83
N GLU A 69 -16.59 13.97 -5.42
CA GLU A 69 -15.23 13.42 -5.46
C GLU A 69 -15.08 12.36 -6.57
N LYS A 70 -16.19 11.96 -7.20
CA LYS A 70 -16.17 10.98 -8.28
C LYS A 70 -15.52 11.57 -9.53
N THR A 71 -14.73 10.73 -10.19
CA THR A 71 -14.06 11.00 -11.45
C THR A 71 -14.69 10.18 -12.57
N ILE A 72 -14.27 10.41 -13.82
CA ILE A 72 -14.70 9.62 -14.98
C ILE A 72 -14.30 8.14 -14.89
N ILE A 73 -13.37 7.77 -14.01
CA ILE A 73 -12.89 6.39 -13.79
C ILE A 73 -13.30 5.82 -12.44
N SER A 74 -14.17 6.51 -11.68
CA SER A 74 -14.72 5.95 -10.45
C SER A 74 -15.59 4.73 -10.76
N THR A 75 -15.30 3.62 -10.07
CA THR A 75 -16.16 2.43 -10.08
C THR A 75 -16.88 2.29 -8.75
N ASN A 76 -18.04 1.63 -8.78
CA ASN A 76 -18.73 1.14 -7.59
C ASN A 76 -18.58 -0.40 -7.44
N PHE A 77 -17.90 -1.04 -8.39
CA PHE A 77 -17.78 -2.49 -8.48
C PHE A 77 -16.33 -2.91 -8.24
N GLY A 78 -16.15 -4.14 -7.75
CA GLY A 78 -14.88 -4.66 -7.27
C GLY A 78 -13.87 -5.05 -8.36
N ASP A 79 -13.79 -4.25 -9.42
CA ASP A 79 -13.10 -4.58 -10.67
C ASP A 79 -11.87 -3.70 -10.89
N LEU A 80 -11.80 -2.55 -10.20
CA LEU A 80 -10.76 -1.54 -10.46
C LEU A 80 -10.16 -0.91 -9.18
N GLY A 81 -10.53 -1.35 -7.97
CA GLY A 81 -10.35 -0.55 -6.76
C GLY A 81 -9.74 -1.22 -5.54
N ASN A 82 -8.44 -1.04 -5.30
CA ASN A 82 -7.90 -1.00 -3.94
C ASN A 82 -7.85 0.46 -3.47
N ALA A 83 -7.56 0.70 -2.19
CA ALA A 83 -7.38 2.07 -1.69
C ALA A 83 -6.12 2.76 -2.28
N HIS A 84 -5.31 2.09 -3.12
CA HIS A 84 -4.01 2.56 -3.60
C HIS A 84 -3.08 3.04 -2.48
N SER A 85 -3.25 2.48 -1.28
CA SER A 85 -2.43 2.79 -0.12
C SER A 85 -2.31 1.53 0.73
N GLU A 86 -1.08 1.12 0.95
CA GLU A 86 -0.72 0.01 1.84
C GLU A 86 -0.97 0.35 3.32
N TYR A 87 -1.29 1.61 3.64
CA TYR A 87 -1.56 2.06 5.00
C TYR A 87 -3.06 2.33 5.20
N ILE A 88 -3.67 3.13 4.33
CA ILE A 88 -5.07 3.58 4.50
C ILE A 88 -6.05 2.44 4.19
N GLY A 89 -5.75 1.58 3.22
CA GLY A 89 -6.56 0.40 2.91
C GLY A 89 -6.67 -0.56 4.11
N PRO A 90 -5.54 -1.07 4.63
CA PRO A 90 -5.56 -1.93 5.82
C PRO A 90 -6.14 -1.25 7.06
N LEU A 91 -5.99 0.07 7.21
CA LEU A 91 -6.63 0.82 8.30
C LEU A 91 -8.17 0.77 8.19
N ALA A 92 -8.73 0.95 7.00
CA ALA A 92 -10.18 0.82 6.77
C ALA A 92 -10.67 -0.62 6.96
N GLU A 93 -9.89 -1.59 6.51
CA GLU A 93 -10.25 -3.00 6.52
C GLU A 93 -10.09 -3.66 7.90
N SER A 94 -9.04 -3.33 8.64
CA SER A 94 -8.69 -4.03 9.89
C SER A 94 -8.73 -3.14 11.13
N GLY A 95 -9.00 -1.85 10.96
CA GLY A 95 -9.08 -0.87 12.06
C GLY A 95 -7.77 -0.72 12.83
N VAL A 96 -7.86 -0.01 13.96
CA VAL A 96 -6.73 0.24 14.86
C VAL A 96 -6.14 -1.06 15.41
N LEU A 97 -6.97 -2.07 15.71
CA LEU A 97 -6.46 -3.34 16.24
C LEU A 97 -5.63 -4.09 15.19
N GLY A 98 -6.06 -4.10 13.93
CA GLY A 98 -5.29 -4.66 12.84
C GLY A 98 -3.97 -3.91 12.64
N THR A 99 -4.01 -2.58 12.62
CA THR A 99 -2.81 -1.74 12.49
C THR A 99 -1.82 -1.98 13.64
N ILE A 100 -2.28 -1.99 14.88
CA ILE A 100 -1.43 -2.28 16.06
C ILE A 100 -0.83 -3.69 15.96
N SER A 101 -1.65 -4.68 15.58
CA SER A 101 -1.18 -6.07 15.43
C SER A 101 -0.08 -6.18 14.38
N PHE A 102 -0.24 -5.51 13.23
CA PHE A 102 0.77 -5.44 12.19
C PHE A 102 2.06 -4.76 12.70
N LEU A 103 1.94 -3.61 13.37
CA LEU A 103 3.10 -2.91 13.95
C LEU A 103 3.83 -3.78 14.98
N LEU A 104 3.11 -4.53 15.81
CA LEU A 104 3.71 -5.45 16.76
C LEU A 104 4.48 -6.57 16.06
N ILE A 105 4.00 -7.11 14.94
CA ILE A 105 4.72 -8.11 14.14
C ILE A 105 6.00 -7.50 13.56
N VAL A 106 5.92 -6.29 12.98
CA VAL A 106 7.10 -5.59 12.43
C VAL A 106 8.13 -5.34 13.52
N LEU A 107 7.72 -4.80 14.67
CA LEU A 107 8.60 -4.54 15.80
C LEU A 107 9.20 -5.85 16.34
N ALA A 108 8.39 -6.89 16.54
CA ALA A 108 8.88 -8.19 16.99
C ALA A 108 9.92 -8.77 16.03
N THR A 109 9.70 -8.63 14.72
CA THR A 109 10.64 -9.08 13.68
C THR A 109 11.96 -8.31 13.74
N ILE A 110 11.92 -6.98 13.90
CA ILE A 110 13.11 -6.14 14.09
C ILE A 110 13.86 -6.52 15.37
N PHE A 111 13.15 -6.60 16.50
CA PHE A 111 13.75 -6.95 17.80
C PHE A 111 14.38 -8.34 17.79
N THR A 112 13.70 -9.33 17.21
CA THR A 112 14.22 -10.69 17.09
C THR A 112 15.41 -10.77 16.14
N GLY A 113 15.36 -10.08 15.00
CA GLY A 113 16.48 -9.98 14.06
C GLY A 113 17.72 -9.36 14.69
N ILE A 114 17.59 -8.22 15.37
CA ILE A 114 18.68 -7.56 16.09
C ILE A 114 19.23 -8.45 17.21
N ARG A 115 18.36 -9.12 17.97
CA ARG A 115 18.79 -10.03 19.05
C ARG A 115 19.53 -11.26 18.51
N ALA A 116 19.07 -11.82 17.39
CA ALA A 116 19.72 -12.93 16.72
C ALA A 116 21.10 -12.54 16.21
N TRP A 117 21.22 -11.37 15.56
CA TRP A 117 22.50 -10.82 15.11
C TRP A 117 23.50 -10.65 16.25
N HIS A 118 23.08 -10.06 17.38
CA HIS A 118 23.97 -9.87 18.53
C HIS A 118 24.47 -11.19 19.13
N LYS A 119 23.65 -12.25 19.12
CA LYS A 119 24.04 -13.57 19.64
C LYS A 119 24.95 -14.36 18.71
N LEU A 120 24.82 -14.17 17.40
CA LEU A 120 25.50 -14.97 16.38
C LEU A 120 26.65 -14.21 15.71
N LYS A 121 27.05 -13.06 16.27
CA LYS A 121 28.08 -12.19 15.70
C LYS A 121 29.39 -12.96 15.47
N GLY A 122 29.94 -12.86 14.26
CA GLY A 122 31.19 -13.54 13.87
C GLY A 122 31.02 -14.98 13.36
N THR A 123 29.79 -15.50 13.28
CA THR A 123 29.51 -16.81 12.71
C THR A 123 28.88 -16.70 11.32
N TRP A 124 29.07 -17.72 10.47
CA TRP A 124 28.39 -17.82 9.17
C TRP A 124 26.87 -17.78 9.29
N THR A 125 26.32 -18.42 10.31
CA THR A 125 24.88 -18.41 10.61
C THR A 125 24.38 -17.02 11.01
N GLY A 126 25.20 -16.22 11.69
CA GLY A 126 24.90 -14.81 11.97
C GLY A 126 24.80 -13.96 10.70
N SER A 127 25.71 -14.16 9.74
CA SER A 127 25.65 -13.48 8.44
C SER A 127 24.43 -13.88 7.61
N LEU A 128 24.05 -15.16 7.61
CA LEU A 128 22.82 -15.63 6.97
C LEU A 128 21.57 -15.05 7.63
N ALA A 129 21.52 -15.02 8.97
CA ALA A 129 20.41 -14.44 9.72
C ALA A 129 20.26 -12.94 9.47
N LEU A 130 21.39 -12.22 9.38
CA LEU A 130 21.39 -10.79 9.01
C LEU A 130 20.91 -10.57 7.57
N GLY A 131 21.37 -11.40 6.62
CA GLY A 131 20.93 -11.32 5.23
C GLY A 131 19.43 -11.57 5.07
N ALA A 132 18.90 -12.59 5.74
CA ALA A 132 17.46 -12.88 5.77
C ALA A 132 16.66 -11.74 6.42
N PHE A 133 17.19 -11.17 7.52
CA PHE A 133 16.55 -10.04 8.20
C PHE A 133 16.49 -8.79 7.31
N ILE A 134 17.60 -8.40 6.68
CA ILE A 134 17.65 -7.26 5.77
C ILE A 134 16.70 -7.47 4.58
N GLY A 135 16.75 -8.66 3.96
CA GLY A 135 15.91 -8.98 2.80
C GLY A 135 14.40 -8.94 3.08
N LEU A 136 13.97 -9.12 4.34
CA LEU A 136 12.57 -9.02 4.74
C LEU A 136 12.13 -7.56 4.99
N THR A 137 13.07 -6.63 5.15
CA THR A 137 12.82 -5.21 5.45
C THR A 137 12.94 -4.26 4.24
N THR A 138 13.49 -4.75 3.13
CA THR A 138 13.56 -4.05 1.82
C THR A 138 12.41 -4.43 0.92
#